data_AF-W7P0Y5-F1
#
_entry.id   AF-W7P0Y5-F1
#
_cell.length_a   1.000
_cell.length_b   1.000
_cell.length_c   1.000
_cell.angle_alpha   90.00
_cell.angle_beta   90.00
_cell.angle_gamma   90.00
#
_symmetry.space_group_name_H-M   'P 1'
#
loop_
_entity.id
_entity.type
_entity.pdbx_description
1 polymer ?
#
loop_
_entity_poly.entity_id
_entity_poly.type
_entity_poly.pdbx_seq_one_letter_code
_entity_poly.pdbx_strand_id
1 'polypeptide(L)' 'MKRCTRCNKKRGVLDRIFGLDKDYCDDCLMTVNKEIREKRTVSEPVPKSPERSS' A
#
# COMPACT_ATOMS: atom_id res chain seq x y z
N MET A 1 -18.90 1.48 14.27
CA MET A 1 -18.52 1.54 12.82
C MET A 1 -17.19 2.26 12.72
N LYS A 2 -16.12 1.62 12.24
CA LYS A 2 -14.87 2.33 11.96
C LYS A 2 -14.95 2.99 10.57
N ARG A 3 -14.31 4.15 10.41
CA ARG A 3 -14.26 4.89 9.15
C ARG A 3 -12.84 4.84 8.60
N CYS A 4 -12.71 4.88 7.28
CA CYS A 4 -11.41 5.01 6.65
C CYS A 4 -10.77 6.36 7.02
N THR A 5 -9.52 6.38 7.49
CA THR A 5 -8.83 7.61 7.89
C THR A 5 -8.66 8.59 6.71
N ARG A 6 -8.57 8.09 5.47
CA ARG A 6 -8.33 8.93 4.28
C ARG A 6 -9.60 9.47 3.63
N CYS A 7 -10.58 8.61 3.34
CA CYS A 7 -11.81 9.00 2.64
C CYS A 7 -13.03 9.15 3.55
N ASN A 8 -12.89 8.90 4.86
CA ASN A 8 -13.95 8.93 5.87
C ASN A 8 -15.17 8.02 5.56
N LYS A 9 -15.03 7.11 4.60
CA LYS A 9 -16.06 6.15 4.21
C LYS A 9 -16.32 5.19 5.37
N LYS A 10 -17.61 4.97 5.67
CA LYS A 10 -18.03 3.98 6.68
C LYS A 10 -17.68 2.59 6.17
N ARG A 11 -17.02 1.79 7.01
CA ARG A 11 -16.63 0.42 6.67
C ARG A 11 -17.55 -0.55 7.40
N GLY A 12 -18.15 -1.45 6.62
CA GLY A 12 -19.01 -2.51 7.13
C GLY A 12 -18.21 -3.54 7.91
N VAL A 13 -18.91 -4.49 8.54
CA VAL A 13 -18.26 -5.60 9.26
C VAL A 13 -17.52 -6.51 8.27
N LEU A 14 -18.08 -6.71 7.07
CA LEU A 14 -17.47 -7.51 6.00
C LEU A 14 -16.16 -6.89 5.47
N ASP A 15 -16.16 -5.58 5.17
CA ASP A 15 -14.95 -4.85 4.77
C ASP A 15 -13.86 -4.85 5.84
N ARG A 16 -14.19 -5.18 7.10
CA ARG A 16 -13.23 -5.27 8.20
C ARG A 16 -12.63 -6.66 8.36
N ILE A 17 -13.38 -7.70 8.00
CA ILE A 17 -12.93 -9.09 8.06
C ILE A 17 -12.10 -9.42 6.81
N PHE A 18 -12.53 -8.94 5.64
CA PHE A 18 -11.85 -9.17 4.37
C PHE A 18 -10.87 -8.06 3.98
N GLY A 19 -10.94 -6.90 4.63
CA GLY A 19 -10.04 -5.79 4.35
C GLY A 19 -8.61 -6.07 4.79
N LEU A 20 -7.64 -5.70 3.95
CA LEU A 20 -6.21 -5.88 4.20
C LEU A 20 -5.68 -5.01 5.34
N ASP A 21 -6.32 -3.87 5.61
CA ASP A 21 -5.90 -2.91 6.62
C ASP A 21 -7.08 -2.47 7.50
N LYS A 22 -6.83 -2.26 8.81
CA LYS A 22 -7.88 -1.94 9.80
C LYS A 22 -8.28 -0.46 9.80
N ASP A 23 -7.49 0.41 9.19
CA ASP A 23 -7.64 1.87 9.24
C ASP A 23 -7.86 2.50 7.84
N TYR A 24 -7.33 1.89 6.76
CA TYR A 24 -7.55 2.31 5.36
C TYR A 24 -8.39 1.34 4.55
N CYS A 25 -9.40 1.82 3.81
CA CYS A 25 -10.21 0.98 2.92
C CYS A 25 -9.34 0.44 1.77
N ASP A 26 -9.73 -0.66 1.15
CA ASP A 26 -8.88 -1.31 0.14
C ASP A 26 -8.58 -0.36 -1.04
N ASP A 27 -9.54 0.45 -1.48
CA ASP A 27 -9.30 1.51 -2.48
C ASP A 27 -8.19 2.49 -2.01
N CYS A 28 -8.34 2.96 -0.77
CA CYS A 28 -7.37 3.73 0.02
C CYS A 28 -5.96 3.17 -0.05
N LEU A 29 -5.88 1.91 0.37
CA LEU A 29 -4.67 1.16 0.58
C LEU A 29 -3.97 0.86 -0.74
N MET A 30 -4.73 0.55 -1.80
CA MET A 30 -4.21 0.29 -3.13
C MET A 30 -3.57 1.53 -3.74
N THR A 31 -4.20 2.70 -3.59
CA THR A 31 -3.59 3.97 -4.05
C THR A 31 -2.28 4.25 -3.31
N VAL A 32 -2.27 4.13 -1.98
CA VAL A 32 -1.05 4.35 -1.17
C VAL A 32 0.05 3.34 -1.53
N ASN A 33 -0.30 2.07 -1.70
CA ASN A 33 0.65 1.04 -2.10
C ASN A 33 1.22 1.30 -3.49
N LYS A 34 0.40 1.79 -4.43
CA LYS A 34 0.86 2.20 -5.76
C LYS A 34 1.79 3.40 -5.67
N GLU A 35 1.43 4.43 -4.91
CA GLU A 35 2.29 5.60 -4.67
C GLU A 35 3.64 5.20 -4.04
N ILE A 36 3.65 4.27 -3.07
CA ILE A 36 4.90 3.77 -2.45
C ILE A 36 5.74 3.02 -3.48
N ARG A 37 5.14 2.16 -4.31
CA ARG A 37 5.86 1.42 -5.36
C ARG A 37 6.46 2.38 -6.38
N GLU A 38 5.69 3.37 -6.84
CA GLU A 38 6.15 4.38 -7.80
C GLU A 38 7.23 5.31 -7.21
N LYS A 39 7.12 5.69 -5.93
CA LYS A 39 8.16 6.47 -5.24
C LYS A 39 9.41 5.65 -4.97
N ARG A 40 9.29 4.36 -4.65
CA ARG A 40 10.44 3.45 -4.50
C ARG A 40 11.18 3.22 -5.81
N THR A 41 10.47 3.15 -6.95
CA THR A 41 11.13 3.08 -8.26
C THR A 41 11.94 4.32 -8.61
N VAL A 42 11.68 5.47 -7.98
CA VAL A 42 12.46 6.71 -8.18
C VAL A 42 13.57 6.88 -7.14
N SER A 43 13.47 6.22 -5.98
CA SER A 43 14.32 6.52 -4.81
C SER A 43 15.30 5.42 -4.40
N GLU A 44 15.30 4.26 -5.05
CA GLU A 44 16.43 3.34 -4.96
C GLU A 44 17.31 3.48 -6.21
N PRO A 45 18.53 4.06 -6.11
CA PRO A 45 19.60 3.46 -6.91
C PRO A 45 19.68 2.02 -6.42
N VAL A 46 19.15 1.09 -7.21
CA VAL A 46 19.45 -0.34 -7.08
C VAL A 46 20.96 -0.41 -6.84
N PRO A 47 21.45 -0.85 -5.68
CA PRO A 47 22.86 -1.20 -5.61
C PRO A 47 23.03 -2.30 -6.65
N LYS A 48 23.72 -1.98 -7.75
CA LYS A 48 24.16 -2.99 -8.70
C LYS A 48 24.89 -4.04 -7.86
N SER A 49 24.26 -5.19 -7.64
CA SER A 49 25.00 -6.37 -7.20
C SER A 49 26.20 -6.49 -8.13
N PRO A 50 27.42 -6.64 -7.60
CA PRO A 50 28.59 -6.71 -8.44
C PRO A 50 28.43 -7.91 -9.37
N GLU A 51 28.66 -7.66 -10.66
CA GLU A 51 28.70 -8.68 -11.69
C GLU A 51 29.56 -9.84 -11.20
N ARG A 52 28.93 -11.00 -10.95
CA ARG A 52 29.67 -12.22 -10.71
C ARG A 52 29.89 -12.87 -12.07
N SER A 53 30.98 -12.50 -12.70
CA SER A 53 31.54 -13.18 -13.87
C SER A 53 31.72 -14.67 -13.58
N SER A 54 31.19 -15.53 -14.45
CA SER A 54 31.67 -16.89 -14.73
C SER A 54 31.13 -17.34 -16.08
#